data_AF-A0A1I5AGN4-F1
#
_entry.id   AF-A0A1I5AGN4-F1
#
_cell.length_a   1.000
_cell.length_b   1.000
_cell.length_c   1.000
_cell.angle_alpha   90.00
_cell.angle_beta   90.00
_cell.angle_gamma   90.00
#
_symmetry.space_group_name_H-M   'P 1'
#
loop_
_entity.id
_entity.type
_entity.pdbx_description
1 polymer ?
#
loop_
_entity_poly.entity_id
_entity_poly.type
_entity_poly.pdbx_seq_one_letter_code
_entity_poly.pdbx_strand_id
1 'polypeptide(L)'
;MKKPNILNNLNILQKVTIEENNTILFFFGDTPNWNKKEVIKDVVNSDDFYEVIEINFNFDYKDLTRLYWKIHRYIGEEFFIEFDNGKINIWEGEISDNEECWGTFDDLEDEILIINYKKYNVQKSSQDWKNDYENLRKRYYSLYKKKKIQLDDFREKIKSELKEKIEKHLEQKIKQKRNYINSDNFTEEDVNQVISLALNDLHNGVRIDLFTEFLYNE
;
A
#
# COMPACT_ATOMS: atom_id res chain seq x y z
N MET A 1 -10.97 -28.85 16.43
CA MET A 1 -11.60 -28.87 15.11
C MET A 1 -10.81 -29.75 14.15
N LYS A 2 -11.44 -30.28 13.10
CA LYS A 2 -10.75 -30.89 11.96
C LYS A 2 -10.10 -29.74 11.17
N LYS A 3 -8.87 -29.91 10.69
CA LYS A 3 -8.22 -28.85 9.89
C LYS A 3 -9.03 -28.63 8.58
N PRO A 4 -9.26 -27.38 8.20
CA PRO A 4 -9.96 -27.04 6.97
C PRO A 4 -9.13 -27.48 5.77
N ASN A 5 -9.80 -27.95 4.73
CA ASN A 5 -9.15 -28.51 3.56
C ASN A 5 -8.96 -27.43 2.50
N ILE A 6 -7.86 -26.69 2.62
CA ILE A 6 -7.50 -25.62 1.69
C ILE A 6 -6.86 -26.21 0.43
N LEU A 7 -7.30 -25.75 -0.74
CA LEU A 7 -6.86 -26.25 -2.05
C LEU A 7 -5.53 -25.65 -2.49
N ASN A 8 -5.38 -24.33 -2.38
CA ASN A 8 -4.17 -23.62 -2.79
C ASN A 8 -3.12 -23.55 -1.66
N ASN A 9 -1.84 -23.58 -2.03
CA ASN A 9 -0.71 -23.31 -1.14
C ASN A 9 -0.24 -21.86 -1.25
N LEU A 10 -0.32 -21.28 -2.46
CA LEU A 10 0.01 -19.87 -2.69
C LEU A 10 -1.23 -19.02 -2.43
N ASN A 11 -1.12 -17.95 -1.64
CA ASN A 11 -2.29 -17.19 -1.18
C ASN A 11 -2.64 -15.97 -2.05
N ILE A 12 -1.85 -15.57 -3.06
CA ILE A 12 -2.18 -14.38 -3.84
C ILE A 12 -2.80 -14.74 -5.18
N LEU A 13 -4.05 -14.32 -5.42
CA LEU A 13 -4.72 -14.52 -6.71
C LEU A 13 -4.12 -13.60 -7.80
N GLN A 14 -3.40 -14.13 -8.78
CA GLN A 14 -2.76 -13.35 -9.86
C GLN A 14 -3.65 -13.15 -11.07
N LYS A 15 -4.46 -14.15 -11.38
CA LYS A 15 -5.24 -14.19 -12.62
C LYS A 15 -6.40 -15.14 -12.45
N VAL A 16 -7.49 -14.81 -13.14
CA VAL A 16 -8.67 -15.66 -13.26
C VAL A 16 -9.00 -15.81 -14.74
N THR A 17 -9.27 -17.03 -15.18
CA THR A 17 -9.71 -17.33 -16.56
C THR A 17 -10.98 -18.18 -16.52
N ILE A 18 -11.85 -17.97 -17.50
CA ILE A 18 -13.03 -18.82 -17.74
C ILE A 18 -12.78 -19.68 -18.99
N GLU A 19 -13.06 -20.97 -18.90
CA GLU A 19 -12.94 -21.93 -20.00
C GLU A 19 -14.32 -22.40 -20.46
N GLU A 20 -14.42 -22.97 -21.67
CA GLU A 20 -15.70 -23.28 -22.34
C GLU A 20 -16.58 -24.32 -21.60
N ASN A 21 -16.06 -25.03 -20.59
CA ASN A 21 -16.72 -26.16 -19.90
C ASN A 21 -17.22 -25.84 -18.47
N ASN A 22 -17.72 -24.63 -18.24
CA ASN A 22 -18.09 -24.14 -16.90
C ASN A 22 -16.97 -24.22 -15.86
N THR A 23 -15.75 -24.03 -16.34
CA THR A 23 -14.55 -24.12 -15.52
C THR A 23 -13.99 -22.72 -15.30
N ILE A 24 -13.63 -22.41 -14.06
CA ILE A 24 -12.82 -21.23 -13.73
C ILE A 24 -11.44 -21.71 -13.29
N LEU A 25 -10.41 -21.10 -13.88
CA LEU A 25 -9.01 -21.29 -13.53
C LEU A 25 -8.57 -20.16 -12.61
N PHE A 26 -8.11 -20.51 -11.42
CA PHE A 26 -7.55 -19.61 -10.44
C PHE A 26 -6.04 -19.76 -10.45
N PHE A 27 -5.33 -18.70 -10.82
CA PHE A 27 -3.87 -18.68 -10.84
C PHE A 27 -3.37 -17.98 -9.58
N PHE A 28 -2.71 -18.72 -8.71
CA PHE A 28 -2.10 -18.22 -7.51
C PHE A 28 -0.61 -18.02 -7.69
N GLY A 29 -0.12 -17.00 -7.02
CA GLY A 29 1.27 -16.60 -7.02
C GLY A 29 1.69 -16.11 -5.65
N ASP A 30 2.94 -15.74 -5.64
CA ASP A 30 3.74 -15.14 -4.60
C ASP A 30 3.68 -13.60 -4.60
N THR A 31 3.24 -12.99 -5.70
CA THR A 31 3.44 -11.56 -5.95
C THR A 31 2.18 -10.74 -5.63
N PRO A 32 2.12 -9.89 -4.59
CA PRO A 32 0.88 -9.24 -4.14
C PRO A 32 0.28 -8.19 -5.10
N ASN A 33 -0.95 -7.74 -4.82
CA ASN A 33 -1.58 -6.60 -5.50
C ASN A 33 -0.71 -5.34 -5.39
N TRP A 34 -0.10 -4.92 -6.50
CA TRP A 34 0.66 -3.68 -6.58
C TRP A 34 -0.19 -2.42 -6.37
N ASN A 35 -1.52 -2.53 -6.42
CA ASN A 35 -2.44 -1.41 -6.16
C ASN A 35 -2.72 -1.20 -4.66
N LYS A 36 -2.53 -2.21 -3.80
CA LYS A 36 -2.69 -2.03 -2.34
C LYS A 36 -1.58 -1.15 -1.77
N LYS A 37 -1.86 -0.39 -0.70
CA LYS A 37 -0.90 0.56 -0.10
C LYS A 37 0.25 -0.12 0.64
N GLU A 38 0.05 -1.35 1.08
CA GLU A 38 0.97 -2.09 1.93
C GLU A 38 2.00 -2.83 1.09
N VAL A 39 3.27 -2.76 1.52
CA VAL A 39 4.35 -3.53 0.94
C VAL A 39 4.44 -4.80 1.79
N ILE A 40 3.98 -5.93 1.25
CA ILE A 40 4.14 -7.23 1.91
C ILE A 40 5.64 -7.54 1.94
N LYS A 41 6.20 -7.76 3.13
CA LYS A 41 7.64 -7.82 3.36
C LYS A 41 8.26 -9.20 3.11
N ASP A 42 7.45 -10.24 2.92
CA ASP A 42 7.92 -11.62 3.12
C ASP A 42 8.08 -12.48 1.86
N VAL A 43 8.02 -11.90 0.66
CA VAL A 43 8.18 -12.68 -0.58
C VAL A 43 9.65 -12.66 -1.03
N VAL A 44 10.50 -13.42 -0.34
CA VAL A 44 11.93 -13.54 -0.66
C VAL A 44 12.20 -14.56 -1.78
N ASN A 45 11.24 -15.44 -2.08
CA ASN A 45 11.37 -16.41 -3.16
C ASN A 45 10.24 -16.18 -4.15
N SER A 46 10.59 -15.70 -5.35
CA SER A 46 9.63 -15.69 -6.42
C SER A 46 9.60 -17.06 -7.08
N ASP A 47 8.43 -17.69 -7.13
CA ASP A 47 8.22 -18.94 -7.84
C ASP A 47 8.11 -18.66 -9.36
N ASP A 48 8.81 -19.48 -10.15
CA ASP A 48 8.78 -19.43 -11.61
C ASP A 48 7.47 -20.00 -12.22
N PHE A 49 6.48 -20.28 -11.38
CA PHE A 49 5.20 -20.86 -11.78
C PHE A 49 4.03 -20.16 -11.09
N TYR A 50 2.86 -20.32 -11.68
CA TYR A 50 1.58 -20.13 -11.03
C TYR A 50 1.09 -21.48 -10.51
N GLU A 51 0.61 -21.51 -9.27
CA GLU A 51 -0.19 -22.62 -8.80
C GLU A 51 -1.61 -22.43 -9.34
N VAL A 52 -2.12 -23.39 -10.09
CA VAL A 52 -3.44 -23.30 -10.73
C VAL A 52 -4.41 -24.23 -10.04
N ILE A 53 -5.53 -23.68 -9.58
CA ILE A 53 -6.70 -24.44 -9.16
C ILE A 53 -7.75 -24.32 -10.27
N GLU A 54 -7.98 -25.42 -10.96
CA GLU A 54 -9.03 -25.56 -11.95
C GLU A 54 -10.30 -26.08 -11.26
N ILE A 55 -11.39 -25.33 -11.30
CA ILE A 55 -12.65 -25.72 -10.66
C ILE A 55 -13.76 -25.76 -11.70
N ASN A 56 -14.41 -26.91 -11.81
CA ASN A 56 -15.61 -27.07 -12.62
C ASN A 56 -16.85 -26.87 -11.74
N PHE A 57 -17.59 -25.80 -12.02
CA PHE A 57 -18.75 -25.39 -11.23
C PHE A 57 -20.02 -26.07 -11.71
N ASN A 58 -20.90 -26.40 -10.77
CA ASN A 58 -22.24 -26.89 -11.10
C ASN A 58 -23.20 -25.71 -11.38
N PHE A 59 -22.81 -24.84 -12.30
CA PHE A 59 -23.54 -23.61 -12.66
C PHE A 59 -23.93 -23.60 -14.13
N ASP A 60 -24.91 -22.76 -14.46
CA ASP A 60 -25.09 -22.32 -15.84
C ASP A 60 -24.03 -21.28 -16.22
N TYR A 61 -23.92 -20.98 -17.51
CA TYR A 61 -22.91 -20.05 -18.00
C TYR A 61 -23.08 -18.61 -17.47
N LYS A 62 -24.32 -18.19 -17.17
CA LYS A 62 -24.61 -16.84 -16.68
C LYS A 62 -24.12 -16.66 -15.25
N ASP A 63 -24.42 -17.63 -14.39
CA ASP A 63 -24.00 -17.63 -12.99
C ASP A 63 -22.49 -17.80 -12.87
N LEU A 64 -21.89 -18.65 -13.70
CA LEU A 64 -20.45 -18.80 -13.83
C LEU A 64 -19.78 -17.47 -14.23
N THR A 65 -20.31 -16.79 -15.25
CA THR A 65 -19.78 -15.50 -15.70
C THR A 65 -19.91 -14.44 -14.60
N ARG A 66 -21.03 -14.45 -13.86
CA ARG A 66 -21.23 -13.57 -12.70
C ARG A 66 -20.18 -13.83 -11.62
N LEU A 67 -19.94 -15.09 -11.27
CA LEU A 67 -18.92 -15.49 -10.31
C LEU A 67 -17.52 -15.05 -10.79
N TYR A 68 -17.19 -15.33 -12.04
CA TYR A 68 -15.92 -14.91 -12.67
C TYR A 68 -15.67 -13.41 -12.48
N TRP A 69 -16.64 -12.56 -12.82
CA TRP A 69 -16.47 -11.10 -12.68
C TRP A 69 -16.40 -10.66 -11.22
N LYS A 70 -17.10 -11.33 -10.32
CA LYS A 70 -16.99 -11.05 -8.89
C LYS A 70 -15.56 -11.29 -8.41
N ILE A 71 -15.02 -12.46 -8.72
CA ILE A 71 -13.68 -12.91 -8.33
C ILE A 71 -12.58 -12.09 -9.01
N HIS A 72 -12.75 -11.72 -10.28
CA HIS A 72 -11.77 -10.93 -11.03
C HIS A 72 -11.42 -9.59 -10.35
N ARG A 73 -12.33 -9.03 -9.54
CA ARG A 73 -12.06 -7.79 -8.76
C ARG A 73 -11.06 -8.00 -7.63
N TYR A 74 -10.85 -9.23 -7.20
CA TYR A 74 -9.95 -9.62 -6.11
C TYR A 74 -8.58 -10.10 -6.62
N ILE A 75 -8.23 -9.81 -7.87
CA ILE A 75 -6.87 -10.06 -8.36
C ILE A 75 -5.86 -9.21 -7.57
N GLY A 76 -4.86 -9.90 -7.03
CA GLY A 76 -3.77 -9.43 -6.20
C GLY A 76 -4.04 -9.56 -4.70
N GLU A 77 -5.25 -9.93 -4.31
CA GLU A 77 -5.66 -10.06 -2.91
C GLU A 77 -5.18 -11.40 -2.33
N GLU A 78 -5.07 -11.46 -1.01
CA GLU A 78 -4.93 -12.72 -0.29
C GLU A 78 -6.23 -13.50 -0.37
N PHE A 79 -6.17 -14.70 -0.91
CA PHE A 79 -7.30 -15.44 -1.41
C PHE A 79 -6.98 -16.92 -1.28
N PHE A 80 -7.84 -17.67 -0.60
CA PHE A 80 -7.73 -19.12 -0.56
C PHE A 80 -9.09 -19.80 -0.62
N ILE A 81 -9.06 -21.03 -1.12
CA ILE A 81 -10.25 -21.81 -1.42
C ILE A 81 -10.27 -23.00 -0.48
N GLU A 82 -11.29 -23.06 0.36
CA GLU A 82 -11.58 -24.22 1.18
C GLU A 82 -12.54 -25.16 0.43
N PHE A 83 -12.33 -26.47 0.53
CA PHE A 83 -13.24 -27.48 0.00
C PHE A 83 -13.83 -28.34 1.11
N ASP A 84 -15.16 -28.40 1.19
CA ASP A 84 -15.88 -29.35 2.04
C ASP A 84 -17.05 -30.00 1.30
N ASN A 85 -17.10 -31.33 1.31
CA ASN A 85 -18.23 -32.13 0.81
C ASN A 85 -18.81 -31.71 -0.55
N GLY A 86 -17.97 -31.42 -1.54
CA GLY A 86 -18.43 -31.04 -2.89
C GLY A 86 -18.78 -29.55 -3.02
N LYS A 87 -18.52 -28.75 -1.99
CA LYS A 87 -18.69 -27.30 -1.97
C LYS A 87 -17.35 -26.63 -1.75
N ILE A 88 -17.25 -25.38 -2.20
CA ILE A 88 -16.13 -24.52 -1.90
C ILE A 88 -16.57 -23.26 -1.16
N ASN A 89 -15.69 -22.78 -0.27
CA ASN A 89 -15.75 -21.44 0.29
C ASN A 89 -14.52 -20.67 -0.17
N ILE A 90 -14.68 -19.36 -0.33
CA ILE A 90 -13.59 -18.46 -0.73
C ILE A 90 -13.35 -17.49 0.41
N TRP A 91 -12.12 -17.45 0.90
CA TRP A 91 -11.74 -16.69 2.08
C TRP A 91 -10.66 -15.66 1.76
N GLU A 92 -10.68 -14.54 2.49
CA GLU A 92 -9.68 -13.48 2.48
C GLU A 92 -8.69 -13.66 3.66
N GLY A 93 -7.38 -13.55 3.39
CA GLY A 93 -6.34 -13.53 4.42
C GLY A 93 -5.25 -14.61 4.25
N GLU A 94 -4.45 -14.81 5.30
CA GLU A 94 -3.35 -15.77 5.28
C GLU A 94 -3.80 -17.20 5.63
N ILE A 95 -3.34 -18.17 4.84
CA ILE A 95 -3.59 -19.61 5.06
C ILE A 95 -3.01 -20.08 6.42
N SER A 96 -1.95 -19.43 6.89
CA SER A 96 -1.29 -19.71 8.18
C SER A 96 -2.04 -19.19 9.39
N ASP A 97 -2.99 -18.28 9.21
CA ASP A 97 -3.76 -17.70 10.30
C ASP A 97 -4.76 -18.69 10.88
N ASN A 98 -5.24 -18.37 12.09
CA ASN A 98 -6.36 -19.10 12.70
C ASN A 98 -7.66 -18.78 11.93
N GLU A 99 -8.59 -19.74 11.87
CA GLU A 99 -9.90 -19.58 11.23
C GLU A 99 -10.66 -18.32 11.68
N GLU A 100 -10.51 -17.91 12.95
CA GLU A 100 -11.14 -16.71 13.50
C GLU A 100 -10.62 -15.39 12.90
N CYS A 101 -9.45 -15.42 12.28
CA CYS A 101 -8.82 -14.26 11.63
C CYS A 101 -9.17 -14.17 10.14
N TRP A 102 -9.76 -15.23 9.56
CA TRP A 102 -10.10 -15.25 8.14
C TRP A 102 -11.28 -14.34 7.85
N GLY A 103 -11.13 -13.55 6.78
CA GLY A 103 -12.17 -12.67 6.27
C GLY A 103 -13.03 -13.36 5.22
N THR A 104 -14.21 -12.80 4.98
CA THR A 104 -15.11 -13.17 3.88
C THR A 104 -15.18 -12.04 2.87
N PHE A 105 -15.29 -12.37 1.59
CA PHE A 105 -15.59 -11.36 0.57
C PHE A 105 -17.09 -11.08 0.55
N ASP A 106 -17.50 -9.84 0.86
CA ASP A 106 -18.91 -9.43 1.02
C ASP A 106 -19.88 -9.84 -0.11
N ASP A 107 -19.37 -10.02 -1.33
CA ASP A 107 -20.19 -10.33 -2.49
C ASP A 107 -19.94 -11.70 -3.12
N LEU A 108 -19.09 -12.53 -2.52
CA LEU A 108 -18.99 -13.94 -2.85
C LEU A 108 -19.98 -14.75 -2.03
N GLU A 109 -20.51 -15.81 -2.64
CA GLU A 109 -21.43 -16.73 -1.97
C GLU A 109 -20.60 -17.76 -1.21
N ASP A 110 -21.10 -18.15 -0.04
CA ASP A 110 -20.58 -19.30 0.69
C ASP A 110 -21.15 -20.61 0.12
N GLU A 111 -20.45 -21.71 0.35
CA GLU A 111 -20.90 -23.08 0.04
C GLU A 111 -21.21 -23.32 -1.44
N ILE A 112 -20.38 -22.81 -2.34
CA ILE A 112 -20.57 -22.91 -3.79
C ILE A 112 -20.39 -24.36 -4.25
N LEU A 113 -21.42 -24.93 -4.89
CA LEU A 113 -21.39 -26.31 -5.39
C LEU A 113 -20.46 -26.48 -6.60
N ILE A 114 -19.59 -27.49 -6.53
CA ILE A 114 -18.65 -27.83 -7.60
C ILE A 114 -18.82 -29.29 -8.04
N ILE A 115 -18.49 -29.57 -9.30
CA ILE A 115 -18.48 -30.93 -9.85
C ILE A 115 -17.16 -31.62 -9.49
N ASN A 116 -16.04 -30.95 -9.75
CA ASN A 116 -14.70 -31.41 -9.42
C ASN A 116 -13.70 -30.25 -9.46
N TYR A 117 -12.47 -30.52 -9.02
CA TYR A 117 -11.36 -29.61 -9.14
C TYR A 117 -10.06 -30.36 -9.50
N LYS A 118 -9.08 -29.63 -10.01
CA LYS A 118 -7.70 -30.09 -10.19
C LYS A 118 -6.72 -29.02 -9.73
N LYS A 119 -5.55 -29.46 -9.29
CA LYS A 119 -4.44 -28.62 -8.87
C LYS A 119 -3.19 -28.99 -9.67
N TYR A 120 -2.54 -28.00 -10.26
CA TYR A 120 -1.30 -28.18 -11.03
C TYR A 120 -0.51 -26.88 -11.11
N ASN A 121 0.76 -26.96 -11.50
CA ASN A 121 1.61 -25.77 -11.68
C ASN A 121 1.77 -25.45 -13.16
N VAL A 122 1.76 -24.16 -13.49
CA VAL A 122 2.01 -23.65 -14.85
C VAL A 122 3.19 -22.70 -14.80
N GLN A 123 4.22 -22.95 -15.60
CA GLN A 123 5.40 -22.08 -15.64
C GLN A 123 5.02 -20.69 -16.16
N LYS A 124 5.53 -19.64 -15.50
CA LYS A 124 5.38 -18.25 -15.94
C LYS A 124 6.11 -18.07 -17.28
N SER A 125 5.44 -17.45 -18.25
CA SER A 125 6.05 -17.09 -19.53
C SER A 125 6.95 -15.86 -19.39
N SER A 126 7.82 -15.61 -20.37
CA SER A 126 8.61 -14.37 -20.40
C SER A 126 7.74 -13.11 -20.44
N GLN A 127 6.52 -13.20 -20.98
CA GLN A 127 5.59 -12.08 -21.01
C GLN A 127 4.96 -11.82 -19.63
N ASP A 128 4.72 -12.89 -18.85
CA ASP A 128 4.22 -12.76 -17.47
C ASP A 128 5.25 -12.01 -16.62
N TRP A 129 6.52 -12.45 -16.68
CA TRP A 129 7.62 -11.77 -15.99
C TRP A 129 7.76 -10.29 -16.37
N LYS A 130 7.59 -9.98 -17.66
CA LYS A 130 7.63 -8.60 -18.16
C LYS A 130 6.49 -7.77 -17.56
N ASN A 131 5.29 -8.34 -17.43
CA ASN A 131 4.15 -7.66 -16.83
C ASN A 131 4.39 -7.41 -15.33
N ASP A 132 4.88 -8.41 -14.60
CA ASP A 132 5.19 -8.29 -13.16
C ASP A 132 6.22 -7.19 -12.91
N TYR A 133 7.28 -7.17 -13.71
CA TYR A 133 8.31 -6.12 -13.64
C TYR A 133 7.74 -4.72 -13.91
N GLU A 134 6.92 -4.56 -14.95
CA GLU A 134 6.31 -3.26 -15.26
C GLU A 134 5.33 -2.79 -14.18
N ASN A 135 4.61 -3.70 -13.54
CA ASN A 135 3.73 -3.38 -12.42
C ASN A 135 4.53 -2.96 -11.18
N LEU A 136 5.59 -3.69 -10.83
CA LEU A 136 6.53 -3.33 -9.78
C LEU A 136 7.14 -1.94 -10.04
N ARG A 137 7.58 -1.70 -11.27
CA ARG A 137 8.16 -0.41 -11.70
C ARG A 137 7.16 0.73 -11.50
N LYS A 138 5.93 0.60 -12.01
CA LYS A 138 4.87 1.61 -11.83
C LYS A 138 4.61 1.88 -10.35
N ARG A 139 4.58 0.82 -9.53
CA ARG A 139 4.37 0.92 -8.10
C ARG A 139 5.49 1.68 -7.40
N TYR A 140 6.74 1.33 -7.71
CA TYR A 140 7.91 2.04 -7.20
C TYR A 140 7.84 3.54 -7.49
N TYR A 141 7.52 3.92 -8.74
CA TYR A 141 7.38 5.33 -9.11
C TYR A 141 6.23 6.03 -8.38
N SER A 142 5.09 5.35 -8.19
CA SER A 142 3.96 5.90 -7.43
C SER A 142 4.33 6.16 -5.96
N LEU A 143 4.98 5.20 -5.31
CA LEU A 143 5.46 5.34 -3.94
C LEU A 143 6.51 6.44 -3.80
N TYR A 144 7.45 6.51 -4.74
CA TYR A 144 8.47 7.56 -4.77
C TYR A 144 7.83 8.95 -4.91
N LYS A 145 6.89 9.12 -5.84
CA LYS A 145 6.15 10.38 -6.03
C LYS A 145 5.40 10.77 -4.76
N LYS A 146 4.71 9.82 -4.13
CA LYS A 146 3.99 10.06 -2.87
C LYS A 146 4.94 10.50 -1.74
N LYS A 147 6.07 9.82 -1.57
CA LYS A 147 7.08 10.17 -0.56
C LYS A 147 7.68 11.56 -0.82
N LYS A 148 7.91 11.91 -2.08
CA LYS A 148 8.38 13.24 -2.46
C LYS A 148 7.36 14.32 -2.10
N ILE A 149 6.09 14.14 -2.45
CA ILE A 149 5.01 15.08 -2.09
C ILE A 149 4.93 15.26 -0.57
N GLN A 150 4.95 14.16 0.20
CA GLN A 150 4.92 14.24 1.66
C GLN A 150 6.13 14.99 2.24
N LEU A 151 7.31 14.82 1.65
CA LEU A 151 8.51 15.55 2.05
C LEU A 151 8.37 17.05 1.72
N ASP A 152 7.87 17.40 0.54
CA ASP A 152 7.66 18.78 0.12
C ASP A 152 6.60 19.47 1.00
N ASP A 153 5.48 18.81 1.30
CA ASP A 153 4.46 19.31 2.23
C ASP A 153 5.01 19.53 3.65
N PHE A 154 5.85 18.61 4.13
CA PHE A 154 6.51 18.72 5.43
C PHE A 154 7.49 19.90 5.47
N ARG A 155 8.24 20.13 4.37
CA ARG A 155 9.15 21.27 4.22
C ARG A 155 8.38 22.60 4.27
N GLU A 156 7.29 22.72 3.53
CA GLU A 156 6.46 23.93 3.51
C GLU A 156 5.82 24.20 4.88
N LYS A 157 5.34 23.15 5.57
CA LYS A 157 4.83 23.28 6.94
C LYS A 157 5.89 23.81 7.90
N ILE A 158 7.11 23.28 7.84
CA ILE A 158 8.23 23.76 8.68
C ILE A 158 8.57 25.21 8.34
N LYS A 159 8.65 25.58 7.06
CA LYS A 159 8.92 26.96 6.64
C LYS A 159 7.88 27.93 7.22
N SER A 160 6.60 27.58 7.14
CA SER A 160 5.51 28.38 7.71
C SER A 160 5.59 28.48 9.24
N GLU A 161 5.82 27.38 9.95
CA GLU A 161 5.94 27.37 11.42
C GLU A 161 7.14 28.21 11.89
N LEU A 162 8.27 28.13 11.19
CA LEU A 162 9.47 28.93 11.51
C LEU A 162 9.21 30.42 11.27
N LYS A 163 8.57 30.77 10.15
CA LYS A 163 8.20 32.15 9.83
C LYS A 163 7.31 32.77 10.91
N GLU A 164 6.24 32.07 11.30
CA GLU A 164 5.31 32.55 12.33
C GLU A 164 6.01 32.75 13.69
N LYS A 165 6.90 31.82 14.08
CA LYS A 165 7.68 31.95 15.32
C LYS A 165 8.61 33.16 15.29
N ILE A 166 9.29 33.39 14.18
CA ILE A 166 10.20 34.53 14.02
C ILE A 166 9.43 35.84 14.06
N GLU A 167 8.32 35.94 13.33
CA GLU A 167 7.44 37.12 13.34
C GLU A 167 6.95 37.43 14.76
N LYS A 168 6.42 36.42 15.48
CA LYS A 168 5.99 36.57 16.87
C LYS A 168 7.12 37.04 17.80
N HIS A 169 8.32 36.50 17.63
CA HIS A 169 9.46 36.87 18.46
C HIS A 169 9.97 38.28 18.16
N LEU A 170 10.01 38.67 16.88
CA LEU A 170 10.33 40.04 16.46
C LEU A 170 9.31 41.04 16.99
N GLU A 171 8.01 40.76 16.88
CA GLU A 171 6.96 41.60 17.45
C GLU A 171 7.10 41.78 18.98
N GLN A 172 7.44 40.70 19.69
CA GLN A 172 7.70 40.77 21.14
C GLN A 172 8.91 41.65 21.43
N LYS A 173 10.02 41.50 20.70
CA LYS A 173 11.20 42.37 20.86
C LYS A 173 10.88 43.83 20.52
N ILE A 174 10.11 44.11 19.47
CA ILE A 174 9.65 45.48 19.14
C ILE A 174 8.90 46.10 20.31
N LYS A 175 7.90 45.37 20.85
CA LYS A 175 7.09 45.84 21.98
C LYS A 175 7.95 46.09 23.22
N GLN A 176 8.90 45.20 23.51
CA GLN A 176 9.85 45.38 24.62
C GLN A 176 10.74 46.61 24.41
N LYS A 177 11.33 46.78 23.22
CA LYS A 177 12.18 47.94 22.92
C LYS A 177 11.41 49.25 23.04
N ARG A 178 10.22 49.35 22.46
CA ARG A 178 9.35 50.55 22.56
C ARG A 178 8.98 50.90 24.01
N ASN A 179 8.81 49.91 24.87
CA ASN A 179 8.52 50.14 26.28
C ASN A 179 9.73 50.63 27.10
N TYR A 180 10.97 50.41 26.61
CA TYR A 180 12.21 50.76 27.32
C TYR A 180 12.98 51.94 26.72
N ILE A 181 12.93 52.12 25.41
CA ILE A 181 13.66 53.12 24.65
C ILE A 181 12.72 53.56 23.52
N ASN A 182 12.31 54.82 23.45
CA ASN A 182 11.52 55.37 22.34
C ASN A 182 12.36 55.38 21.04
N SER A 183 12.68 54.20 20.50
CA SER A 183 13.57 53.96 19.37
C SER A 183 13.09 52.73 18.61
N ASP A 184 12.82 52.90 17.31
CA ASP A 184 12.34 51.84 16.42
C ASP A 184 13.47 51.08 15.69
N ASN A 185 14.74 51.34 16.03
CA ASN A 185 15.86 50.75 15.29
C ASN A 185 16.39 49.46 15.96
N PHE A 186 16.42 48.36 15.19
CA PHE A 186 17.14 47.14 15.53
C PHE A 186 18.59 47.24 15.11
N THR A 187 19.50 46.73 15.96
CA THR A 187 20.89 46.52 15.54
C THR A 187 21.02 45.18 14.82
N GLU A 188 22.05 45.04 14.00
CA GLU A 188 22.38 43.78 13.34
C GLU A 188 22.61 42.63 14.35
N GLU A 189 23.18 42.95 15.52
CA GLU A 189 23.31 42.02 16.64
C GLU A 189 21.95 41.53 17.19
N ASP A 190 20.95 42.41 17.29
CA ASP A 190 19.61 42.02 17.77
C ASP A 190 18.96 41.02 16.83
N VAL A 191 19.10 41.24 15.51
CA VAL A 191 18.58 40.37 14.45
C VAL A 191 19.31 39.03 14.47
N ASN A 192 20.64 39.04 14.54
CA ASN A 192 21.46 37.83 14.62
C ASN A 192 21.16 36.98 15.87
N GLN A 193 20.80 37.62 16.98
CA GLN A 193 20.39 36.92 18.20
C GLN A 193 18.99 36.29 18.10
N VAL A 194 18.05 36.91 17.37
CA VAL A 194 16.75 36.28 17.06
C VAL A 194 16.95 35.07 16.16
N ILE A 195 17.81 35.20 15.14
CA ILE A 195 18.18 34.11 14.24
C ILE A 195 18.84 32.97 15.01
N SER A 196 19.80 33.25 15.92
CA SER A 196 20.48 32.20 16.68
C SER A 196 19.56 31.47 17.67
N LEU A 197 18.58 32.17 18.28
CA LEU A 197 17.58 31.55 19.15
C LEU A 197 16.60 30.67 18.38
N ALA A 198 16.20 31.09 17.16
CA ALA A 198 15.40 30.24 16.27
C ALA A 198 16.17 28.99 15.81
N LEU A 199 17.50 29.09 15.70
CA LEU A 199 18.40 27.99 15.31
C LEU A 199 18.76 27.03 16.46
N ASN A 200 18.83 27.50 17.70
CA ASN A 200 19.30 26.70 18.86
C ASN A 200 18.27 25.69 19.40
N ASP A 201 17.00 25.77 19.01
CA ASP A 201 15.94 24.86 19.47
C ASP A 201 15.77 23.62 18.55
N LEU A 202 16.74 23.38 17.65
CA LEU A 202 16.65 22.47 16.50
C LEU A 202 17.68 21.34 16.55
N HIS A 203 17.42 20.31 17.36
CA HIS A 203 18.25 19.10 17.40
C HIS A 203 18.15 18.16 16.18
N ASN A 204 17.51 18.57 15.07
CA ASN A 204 17.39 17.74 13.86
C ASN A 204 17.89 18.48 12.62
N GLY A 205 19.04 18.06 12.08
CA GLY A 205 19.77 18.74 10.99
C GLY A 205 18.97 19.07 9.72
N VAL A 206 17.86 18.37 9.45
CA VAL A 206 16.93 18.67 8.33
C VAL A 206 16.32 20.08 8.42
N ARG A 207 16.21 20.63 9.62
CA ARG A 207 15.55 21.91 9.90
C ARG A 207 16.46 23.13 9.67
N ILE A 208 17.79 22.93 9.69
CA ILE A 208 18.81 23.97 9.44
C ILE A 208 18.93 24.26 7.93
N ASP A 209 18.90 23.22 7.09
CA ASP A 209 18.97 23.38 5.63
C ASP A 209 17.77 24.17 5.08
N LEU A 210 16.57 23.96 5.64
CA LEU A 210 15.34 24.64 5.20
C LEU A 210 15.26 26.11 5.63
N PHE A 211 15.90 26.47 6.74
CA PHE A 211 15.97 27.86 7.18
C PHE A 211 16.96 28.66 6.35
N THR A 212 18.07 28.02 5.95
CA THR A 212 19.03 28.57 4.99
C THR A 212 18.33 28.83 3.65
N GLU A 213 17.56 27.88 3.12
CA GLU A 213 16.74 28.13 1.93
C GLU A 213 15.71 29.28 2.11
N PHE A 214 15.12 29.45 3.29
CA PHE A 214 14.16 30.54 3.53
C PHE A 214 14.82 31.92 3.55
N LEU A 215 16.03 32.04 4.10
CA LEU A 215 16.77 33.30 4.14
C LEU A 215 17.37 33.70 2.79
N TYR A 216 17.62 32.73 1.90
CA TYR A 216 18.29 32.93 0.61
C TYR A 216 17.39 32.70 -0.62
N ASN A 217 16.10 32.44 -0.43
CA ASN A 217 15.11 32.49 -1.50
C ASN A 217 14.74 33.95 -1.79
N GLU A 218 15.55 34.61 -2.63
CA GLU A 218 15.14 35.78 -3.42
C GLU A 218 14.39 35.35 -4.70
#